data_AF-A0A2V7R9Q8-F1
#
_entry.id   AF-A0A2V7R9Q8-F1
#
_cell.length_a   1.000
_cell.length_b   1.000
_cell.length_c   1.000
_cell.angle_alpha   90.00
_cell.angle_beta   90.00
_cell.angle_gamma   90.00
#
_symmetry.space_group_name_H-M   'P 1'
#
loop_
_entity.id
_entity.type
_entity.pdbx_description
1 polymer ?
#
loop_
_entity_poly.entity_id
_entity_poly.type
_entity_poly.pdbx_seq_one_letter_code
_entity_poly.pdbx_strand_id
1 'polypeptide(L)' 'MCFALDGGVWLHRHTMRGERMVHLVSADKERLLALGEALGLQPAWLQYKPLKDPRTGVRVPAWHWDVWGERLRRLV' A
#
# COMPACT_ATOMS: atom_id res chain seq x y z
N MET A 1 2.89 -1.54 -10.12
CA MET A 1 2.87 -2.95 -9.68
C MET A 1 4.27 -3.57 -9.64
N CYS A 2 5.04 -3.65 -10.74
CA CYS A 2 6.39 -4.25 -10.71
C CYS A 2 7.33 -3.57 -9.70
N PHE A 3 7.33 -2.24 -9.63
CA PHE A 3 8.11 -1.51 -8.62
C PHE A 3 7.80 -1.94 -7.17
N ALA A 4 6.53 -2.24 -6.86
CA ALA A 4 6.14 -2.73 -5.54
C ALA A 4 6.63 -4.16 -5.29
N LEU A 5 6.56 -5.01 -6.32
CA LEU A 5 7.07 -6.38 -6.29
C LEU A 5 8.59 -6.43 -6.12
N ASP A 6 9.30 -5.44 -6.66
CA ASP A 6 10.76 -5.31 -6.56
C ASP A 6 11.20 -4.65 -5.22
N GLY A 7 10.29 -4.59 -4.25
CA GLY A 7 10.55 -4.05 -2.91
C GLY A 7 10.38 -2.54 -2.76
N GLY A 8 9.97 -1.82 -3.81
CA GLY A 8 9.57 -0.41 -3.70
C GLY A 8 8.23 -0.25 -3.00
N VAL A 9 7.89 0.98 -2.58
CA VAL A 9 6.51 1.31 -2.18
C VAL A 9 5.83 2.01 -3.34
N TRP A 10 4.79 1.39 -3.88
CA TRP A 10 3.98 2.01 -4.92
C TRP A 10 2.78 2.72 -4.28
N LEU A 11 2.63 4.01 -4.62
CA LEU A 11 1.51 4.84 -4.24
C LEU A 11 0.58 5.01 -5.43
N HIS A 12 -0.69 4.65 -5.24
CA HIS A 12 -1.74 4.85 -6.23
C HIS A 12 -2.86 5.72 -5.64
N ARG A 13 -3.23 6.80 -6.33
CA ARG A 13 -4.34 7.68 -5.94
C ARG A 13 -5.60 7.23 -6.67
N HIS A 14 -6.72 7.14 -5.95
CA HIS A 14 -8.00 6.73 -6.51
C HIS A 14 -9.14 7.51 -5.87
N THR A 15 -10.29 7.57 -6.54
CA THR A 15 -11.53 8.10 -5.95
C THR A 15 -12.52 6.94 -5.87
N MET A 16 -12.88 6.55 -4.64
CA MET A 16 -13.80 5.44 -4.38
C MET A 16 -15.10 5.99 -3.81
N ARG A 17 -16.22 5.75 -4.50
CA ARG A 17 -17.56 6.25 -4.10
C ARG A 17 -17.60 7.76 -3.83
N GLY A 18 -16.85 8.54 -4.60
CA GLY A 18 -16.76 10.00 -4.43
C GLY A 18 -15.73 10.47 -3.39
N GLU A 19 -15.11 9.56 -2.64
CA GLU A 19 -14.09 9.88 -1.65
C GLU A 19 -12.67 9.65 -2.19
N ARG A 20 -11.77 10.59 -1.93
CA ARG A 20 -10.35 10.45 -2.28
C ARG A 20 -9.70 9.40 -1.39
N MET A 21 -8.92 8.53 -2.00
CA MET A 21 -8.12 7.51 -1.33
C MET A 21 -6.72 7.39 -1.93
N VAL A 22 -5.80 6.94 -1.09
CA VAL A 22 -4.46 6.52 -1.48
C VAL A 22 -4.29 5.06 -1.11
N HIS A 23 -3.79 4.29 -2.06
CA HIS A 23 -3.39 2.91 -1.88
C HIS A 23 -1.87 2.82 -1.86
N LEU A 24 -1.31 2.34 -0.76
CA LEU A 24 0.12 2.05 -0.62
C LEU A 24 0.32 0.55 -0.67
N VAL A 25 1.28 0.08 -1.46
CA VAL A 25 1.57 -1.35 -1.59
C VAL A 25 3.06 -1.64 -1.77
N SER A 26 3.52 -2.73 -1.16
CA SER A 26 4.85 -3.29 -1.36
C SER A 26 4.86 -4.80 -1.12
N ALA A 27 5.78 -5.51 -1.78
CA ALA A 27 6.19 -6.87 -1.43
C ALA A 27 7.27 -6.89 -0.33
N ASP A 28 7.78 -5.73 0.08
CA ASP A 28 8.65 -5.57 1.25
C ASP A 28 7.81 -5.04 2.42
N LYS A 29 7.44 -5.94 3.34
CA LYS A 29 6.62 -5.62 4.50
C LYS A 29 7.29 -4.59 5.40
N GLU A 30 8.59 -4.74 5.64
CA GLU A 30 9.32 -3.92 6.61
C GLU A 30 9.45 -2.49 6.10
N ARG A 31 9.78 -2.33 4.81
CA ARG A 31 9.80 -1.01 4.18
C ARG A 31 8.43 -0.34 4.20
N LEU A 32 7.36 -1.08 3.93
CA LEU A 32 6.02 -0.51 4.02
C LEU A 32 5.68 -0.10 5.45
N LEU A 33 5.99 -0.93 6.45
CA LEU A 33 5.81 -0.59 7.86
C LEU A 33 6.57 0.66 8.27
N ALA A 34 7.85 0.78 7.89
CA ALA A 34 8.68 1.95 8.18
C ALA A 34 8.11 3.23 7.56
N LEU A 35 7.62 3.18 6.32
CA LEU A 35 6.91 4.31 5.72
C LEU A 35 5.62 4.63 6.48
N GLY A 36 4.87 3.61 6.88
CA GLY A 36 3.63 3.81 7.63
C GLY A 36 3.85 4.50 8.96
N GLU A 37 4.90 4.13 9.69
CA GLU A 37 5.30 4.81 10.93
C GLU A 37 5.56 6.30 10.68
N ALA A 38 6.35 6.63 9.66
CA ALA A 38 6.61 8.02 9.27
C ALA A 38 5.34 8.80 8.86
N LEU A 39 4.31 8.09 8.38
CA LEU A 39 3.02 8.64 7.98
C LEU A 39 1.94 8.54 9.08
N GLY A 40 2.28 8.06 10.29
CA GLY A 40 1.32 7.86 11.38
C GLY A 40 0.25 6.79 11.11
N LEU A 41 0.52 5.84 10.22
CA LEU A 41 -0.34 4.70 9.92
C LEU A 41 -0.12 3.56 10.92
N GLN A 42 -1.21 3.00 11.42
CA GLN A 42 -1.13 1.91 12.39
C GLN A 42 -0.85 0.56 11.69
N PRO A 43 0.11 -0.24 12.19
CA PRO A 43 0.38 -1.59 11.66
C PRO A 43 -0.85 -2.50 11.64
N ALA A 44 -1.78 -2.32 12.60
CA ALA A 44 -3.02 -3.08 12.68
C ALA A 44 -3.98 -2.86 11.49
N TRP A 45 -3.78 -1.79 10.69
CA TRP A 45 -4.56 -1.53 9.48
C TRP A 45 -3.96 -2.19 8.23
N LEU A 46 -2.77 -2.77 8.35
CA LEU A 46 -2.05 -3.36 7.23
C LEU A 46 -2.76 -4.64 6.77
N GLN A 47 -3.06 -4.71 5.48
CA GLN A 47 -3.73 -5.87 4.88
C GLN A 47 -2.72 -6.74 4.15
N TYR A 48 -2.80 -8.06 4.33
CA TYR A 48 -2.06 -9.02 3.50
C TYR A 48 -2.89 -9.42 2.29
N LYS A 49 -2.36 -9.20 1.08
CA LYS A 49 -3.02 -9.58 -0.17
C LYS A 49 -1.96 -9.82 -1.26
N PRO A 50 -1.71 -11.08 -1.64
CA PRO A 50 -0.68 -11.35 -2.66
C PRO A 50 -0.97 -10.69 -4.01
N LEU A 51 0.07 -10.09 -4.60
CA LEU A 51 0.04 -9.56 -5.96
C LEU A 51 0.41 -10.66 -6.96
N LYS A 52 -0.26 -10.68 -8.12
CA LYS A 52 0.17 -11.52 -9.24
C LYS A 52 1.28 -10.80 -10.00
N ASP A 53 2.47 -11.39 -10.04
CA ASP A 53 3.58 -10.86 -10.82
C ASP A 53 3.29 -11.01 -12.32
N PRO A 54 3.21 -9.91 -13.09
CA PRO A 54 2.90 -10.00 -14.52
C PRO A 54 4.05 -10.61 -15.33
N ARG A 55 5.26 -10.67 -14.76
CA ARG A 55 6.45 -11.25 -15.41
C ARG A 55 6.42 -12.78 -15.40
N THR A 56 5.85 -13.37 -14.36
CA THR A 56 5.92 -14.82 -14.10
C THR A 56 4.56 -15.49 -13.93
N GLY A 57 3.51 -14.72 -13.68
CA GLY A 57 2.16 -15.20 -13.35
C GLY A 57 2.02 -15.71 -11.91
N VAL A 58 3.09 -15.78 -11.14
CA VAL A 58 3.13 -16.26 -9.74
C VAL A 58 2.57 -15.20 -8.79
N ARG A 59 1.92 -15.65 -7.71
CA ARG A 59 1.49 -14.75 -6.63
C ARG A 59 2.61 -14.56 -5.61
N VAL A 60 2.98 -13.31 -5.38
CA VAL A 60 4.03 -12.88 -4.44
C VAL A 60 3.36 -12.26 -3.21
N PRO A 61 3.80 -12.59 -1.98
CA PRO A 61 3.38 -11.90 -0.76
C PRO A 61 3.45 -10.38 -0.92
N ALA A 62 2.38 -9.69 -0.54
CA ALA A 62 2.33 -8.23 -0.58
C ALA A 62 1.40 -7.69 0.51
N TRP A 63 1.68 -6.46 0.92
CA TRP A 63 0.97 -5.77 1.98
C TRP A 63 0.47 -4.42 1.49
N HIS A 64 -0.66 -4.00 2.06
CA HIS A 64 -1.43 -2.90 1.54
C HIS A 64 -1.98 -2.01 2.66
N TRP A 65 -2.02 -0.71 2.41
CA TRP A 65 -2.89 0.22 3.12
C TRP A 65 -3.81 0.95 2.14
N ASP A 66 -5.10 0.93 2.47
CA ASP A 66 -6.10 1.82 1.89
C ASP A 66 -6.31 2.98 2.87
N VAL A 67 -5.94 4.18 2.44
CA VAL A 67 -6.00 5.39 3.26
C VAL A 67 -6.98 6.38 2.63
N TRP A 68 -8.04 6.70 3.35
CA TRP A 68 -9.08 7.63 2.92
C TRP A 68 -9.59 8.46 4.09
N GLY A 69 -10.53 9.37 3.81
CA GLY A 69 -11.22 10.15 4.84
C GLY A 69 -10.28 10.96 5.72
N GLU A 70 -10.50 10.92 7.02
CA GLU A 70 -9.69 11.68 7.99
C GLU A 70 -8.23 11.25 8.01
N ARG A 71 -7.94 9.96 7.82
CA ARG A 71 -6.57 9.45 7.80
C ARG A 71 -5.79 10.03 6.64
N LEU A 72 -6.41 10.14 5.47
CA LEU A 72 -5.79 10.79 4.31
C LEU A 72 -5.58 12.28 4.54
N ARG A 73 -6.52 12.97 5.19
CA ARG A 73 -6.40 14.40 5.52
C ARG A 73 -5.25 14.71 6.49
N ARG A 74 -4.78 13.72 7.26
CA ARG A 74 -3.65 13.87 8.19
C ARG A 74 -2.28 13.67 7.53
N LEU A 75 -2.23 13.21 6.28
CA LEU A 75 -0.99 12.97 5.52
C LEU A 75 -0.44 14.24 4.81
N VAL A 76 -0.61 15.43 5.40
CA VAL A 76 -0.25 16.72 4.79
C VAL A 76 1.23 17.04 4.97
#